data_AF-A0A519IJT9-F1
#
_entry.id   AF-A0A519IJT9-F1
#
_cell.length_a   1.000
_cell.length_b   1.000
_cell.length_c   1.000
_cell.angle_alpha   90.00
_cell.angle_beta   90.00
_cell.angle_gamma   90.00
#
_symmetry.space_group_name_H-M   'P 1'
#
loop_
_entity.id
_entity.type
_entity.pdbx_description
1 polymer ?
#
loop_
_entity_poly.entity_id
_entity_poly.type
_entity_poly.pdbx_seq_one_letter_code
_entity_poly.pdbx_strand_id
1 'polypeptide(L)'
;MTADKKPQIVYTLTDEAPRLATASLLPVVQAFAAQAGIDVVTSDISVAGRVLGQFPELLSEEQRAPDNLAALGKLTLKPEANIIKLPNISASVSQL
;
A
#
# COMPACT_ATOMS: atom_id res chain seq x y z
N MET A 1 19.66 -6.98 -21.91
CA MET A 1 19.03 -5.64 -21.91
C MET A 1 17.86 -5.70 -20.96
N THR A 2 18.11 -5.49 -19.66
CA THR A 2 17.03 -5.41 -18.67
C THR A 2 16.35 -4.08 -18.90
N ALA A 3 15.06 -4.09 -19.24
CA ALA A 3 14.28 -2.86 -19.28
C ALA A 3 14.48 -2.12 -17.95
N ASP A 4 14.95 -0.88 -18.01
CA ASP A 4 15.18 -0.02 -16.85
C ASP A 4 13.84 0.20 -16.13
N LYS A 5 13.50 -0.71 -15.22
CA LYS A 5 12.40 -0.49 -14.29
C LYS A 5 12.83 0.63 -13.36
N LYS A 6 12.10 1.75 -13.43
CA LYS A 6 12.29 2.86 -12.49
C LYS A 6 12.28 2.30 -11.06
N PRO A 7 13.23 2.69 -10.20
CA PRO A 7 13.23 2.32 -8.79
C PRO A 7 11.92 2.79 -8.16
N GLN A 8 11.27 1.91 -7.41
CA GLN A 8 9.95 2.13 -6.86
C GLN A 8 9.98 2.00 -5.33
N ILE A 9 9.30 2.92 -4.64
CA ILE A 9 9.00 2.84 -3.21
C ILE A 9 7.50 2.56 -3.06
N VAL A 10 7.15 1.54 -2.29
CA VAL A 10 5.76 1.28 -1.91
C VAL A 10 5.48 1.95 -0.56
N TYR A 11 4.51 2.86 -0.54
CA TYR A 11 4.05 3.57 0.64
C TYR A 11 2.73 2.96 1.13
N THR A 12 2.71 2.38 2.31
CA THR A 12 1.50 1.72 2.81
C THR A 12 0.43 2.74 3.21
N LEU A 13 -0.78 2.60 2.66
CA LEU A 13 -1.95 3.29 3.22
C LEU A 13 -2.51 2.42 4.35
N THR A 14 -2.59 2.98 5.54
CA THR A 14 -3.00 2.26 6.74
C THR A 14 -4.29 2.86 7.32
N ASP A 15 -4.38 2.95 8.64
CA ASP A 15 -5.58 3.28 9.40
C ASP A 15 -5.37 4.56 10.23
N GLU A 16 -6.46 5.15 10.72
CA GLU A 16 -6.48 6.16 11.79
C GLU A 16 -5.49 7.34 11.57
N ALA A 17 -4.73 7.70 12.60
CA ALA A 17 -3.84 8.86 12.57
C ALA A 17 -2.76 8.77 11.47
N PRO A 18 -2.07 7.64 11.27
CA PRO A 18 -1.14 7.48 10.14
C PRO A 18 -1.79 7.67 8.76
N ARG A 19 -3.05 7.25 8.56
CA ARG A 19 -3.77 7.48 7.28
C ARG A 19 -3.99 8.96 7.01
N LEU A 20 -4.36 9.72 8.05
CA LEU A 20 -4.54 11.18 7.95
C LEU A 20 -3.20 11.87 7.67
N ALA A 21 -2.14 11.49 8.38
CA ALA A 21 -0.79 12.03 8.13
C ALA A 21 -0.31 11.74 6.70
N THR A 22 -0.60 10.53 6.19
CA THR A 22 -0.27 10.13 4.81
C THR A 22 -0.93 11.04 3.78
N ALA A 23 -2.19 11.44 3.99
CA ALA A 23 -2.88 12.34 3.06
C ALA A 23 -2.20 13.71 2.92
N SER A 24 -1.48 14.16 3.96
CA SER A 24 -0.69 15.40 3.93
C SER A 24 0.73 15.18 3.40
N LEU A 25 1.43 14.14 3.85
CA LEU A 25 2.86 13.97 3.61
C LEU A 25 3.17 13.27 2.29
N LEU A 26 2.32 12.34 1.84
CA LEU A 26 2.58 11.55 0.64
C LEU A 26 2.78 12.41 -0.64
N PRO A 27 1.97 13.46 -0.90
CA PRO A 27 2.19 14.34 -2.06
C PRO A 27 3.57 15.01 -2.04
N VAL A 28 4.07 15.38 -0.86
CA VAL A 28 5.40 15.97 -0.70
C VAL A 28 6.49 14.93 -1.00
N VAL A 29 6.37 13.74 -0.42
CA VAL A 29 7.31 12.63 -0.67
C VAL A 29 7.38 12.28 -2.16
N GLN A 30 6.23 12.20 -2.83
CA GLN A 30 6.13 11.95 -4.27
C GLN A 30 6.85 13.04 -5.09
N ALA A 31 6.59 14.32 -4.80
CA ALA A 31 7.18 15.43 -5.53
C ALA A 31 8.71 15.46 -5.43
N PHE A 32 9.26 15.18 -4.24
CA PHE A 32 10.71 15.15 -4.02
C PHE A 32 11.36 13.90 -4.62
N ALA A 33 10.76 12.72 -4.44
CA ALA A 33 11.29 11.46 -4.98
C ALA A 33 11.33 11.45 -6.52
N ALA A 34 10.35 12.09 -7.16
CA ALA A 34 10.30 12.23 -8.62
C ALA A 34 11.53 12.95 -9.20
N GLN A 35 12.14 13.89 -8.45
CA GLN A 35 13.37 14.57 -8.89
C GLN A 35 14.57 13.63 -9.00
N ALA A 36 14.54 12.51 -8.27
CA ALA A 36 15.54 11.44 -8.32
C ALA A 36 15.14 10.30 -9.27
N GLY A 37 14.03 10.43 -10.02
CA GLY A 37 13.52 9.37 -10.89
C GLY A 37 12.95 8.16 -10.14
N ILE A 38 12.54 8.34 -8.88
CA ILE A 38 11.95 7.29 -8.04
C ILE A 38 10.42 7.43 -8.03
N ASP A 39 9.71 6.35 -8.37
CA ASP A 39 8.25 6.32 -8.31
C ASP A 39 7.79 5.90 -6.91
N VAL A 40 6.91 6.70 -6.27
CA VAL A 40 6.32 6.36 -4.98
C VAL A 40 4.85 5.96 -5.19
N VAL A 41 4.58 4.66 -5.10
CA VAL A 41 3.25 4.07 -5.29
C VAL A 41 2.62 3.67 -3.96
N THR A 42 1.30 3.59 -3.93
CA THR A 42 0.57 3.24 -2.71
C THR A 42 0.11 1.80 -2.71
N SER A 43 -0.01 1.23 -1.52
CA SER A 43 -0.61 -0.09 -1.31
C SER A 43 -1.49 -0.04 -0.05
N ASP A 44 -2.80 -0.22 -0.21
CA ASP A 44 -3.74 -0.16 0.92
C ASP A 44 -3.71 -1.47 1.70
N ILE A 45 -3.36 -1.39 2.98
CA ILE A 45 -3.35 -2.49 3.95
C ILE A 45 -4.18 -2.16 5.21
N SER A 46 -5.08 -1.18 5.10
CA SER A 46 -6.06 -0.85 6.14
C SER A 46 -6.93 -2.07 6.48
N VAL A 47 -7.59 -2.03 7.64
CA VAL A 47 -8.57 -3.07 8.01
C VAL A 47 -9.64 -3.20 6.92
N ALA A 48 -10.20 -2.07 6.48
CA ALA A 48 -11.22 -2.05 5.43
C ALA A 48 -10.71 -2.66 4.11
N GLY A 49 -9.53 -2.25 3.65
CA GLY A 49 -8.94 -2.77 2.41
C GLY A 49 -8.66 -4.28 2.49
N ARG A 50 -8.17 -4.76 3.63
CA ARG A 50 -7.92 -6.20 3.84
C ARG A 50 -9.22 -7.01 3.90
N VAL A 51 -10.27 -6.51 4.55
CA VAL A 51 -11.59 -7.19 4.55
C VAL A 51 -12.13 -7.29 3.12
N LEU A 52 -12.15 -6.19 2.37
CA LEU A 52 -12.63 -6.19 0.98
C LEU A 52 -11.83 -7.15 0.09
N GLY A 53 -10.50 -7.23 0.28
CA GLY A 53 -9.64 -8.14 -0.48
C GLY A 53 -9.86 -9.64 -0.19
N GLN A 54 -10.51 -10.00 0.93
CA GLN A 54 -10.79 -11.40 1.27
C GLN A 54 -12.15 -11.91 0.75
N PHE A 55 -13.09 -11.04 0.37
CA PHE A 55 -14.44 -11.43 -0.04
C PHE A 55 -14.85 -10.89 -1.43
N PRO A 56 -14.01 -11.00 -2.47
CA PRO A 56 -14.29 -10.42 -3.79
C PRO A 56 -15.53 -11.01 -4.48
N GLU A 57 -15.92 -12.23 -4.13
CA GLU A 57 -17.11 -12.93 -4.64
C GLU A 57 -18.43 -12.33 -4.15
N LEU A 58 -18.40 -11.56 -3.05
CA LEU A 58 -19.56 -10.88 -2.48
C LEU A 58 -19.68 -9.41 -2.96
N LEU A 59 -18.77 -8.97 -3.82
CA LEU A 59 -18.65 -7.57 -4.27
C LEU A 59 -18.93 -7.45 -5.77
N SER A 60 -19.49 -6.31 -6.17
CA SER A 60 -19.55 -5.94 -7.59
C SER A 60 -18.13 -5.71 -8.14
N GLU A 61 -17.96 -5.73 -9.46
CA GLU A 61 -16.64 -5.52 -10.06
C GLU A 61 -16.01 -4.19 -9.66
N GLU A 62 -16.81 -3.14 -9.51
CA GLU A 62 -16.37 -1.80 -9.11
C GLU A 62 -15.96 -1.69 -7.64
N GLN A 63 -16.47 -2.59 -6.79
CA GLN A 63 -16.19 -2.60 -5.35
C GLN A 63 -14.97 -3.46 -4.98
N ARG A 64 -14.56 -4.37 -5.87
CA ARG A 64 -13.45 -5.29 -5.60
C ARG A 64 -12.15 -4.54 -5.33
N ALA A 65 -11.54 -4.85 -4.20
CA ALA A 65 -10.19 -4.43 -3.87
C ALA A 65 -9.22 -5.61 -4.05
N PRO A 66 -7.98 -5.37 -4.51
CA PRO A 66 -6.96 -6.42 -4.56
C PRO A 66 -6.48 -6.83 -3.16
N ASP A 67 -6.04 -8.09 -3.00
CA ASP A 67 -5.31 -8.54 -1.81
C ASP A 67 -3.87 -8.01 -1.83
N ASN A 68 -3.73 -6.75 -1.44
CA ASN A 68 -2.46 -6.05 -1.38
C ASN A 68 -1.51 -6.63 -0.31
N LEU A 69 -2.04 -7.18 0.79
CA LEU A 69 -1.17 -7.74 1.83
C LEU A 69 -0.46 -9.00 1.31
N ALA A 70 -1.17 -9.87 0.59
CA ALA A 70 -0.55 -11.01 -0.08
C ALA A 70 0.43 -10.59 -1.18
N ALA A 71 0.10 -9.54 -1.95
CA ALA A 71 0.99 -9.00 -2.98
C ALA A 71 2.30 -8.44 -2.38
N LEU A 72 2.22 -7.69 -1.27
CA LEU A 72 3.37 -7.19 -0.55
C LEU A 72 4.19 -8.32 0.08
N GLY A 73 3.54 -9.35 0.61
CA GLY A 73 4.23 -10.54 1.13
C GLY A 73 5.02 -11.29 0.06
N LYS A 74 4.62 -11.24 -1.20
CA LYS A 74 5.42 -11.75 -2.34
C LYS A 74 6.55 -10.79 -2.72
N LEU A 75 6.33 -9.48 -2.58
CA LEU A 75 7.33 -8.46 -2.87
C LEU A 75 8.51 -8.54 -1.90
N THR A 76 8.27 -8.77 -0.60
CA THR A 76 9.34 -8.85 0.42
C THR A 76 10.37 -9.94 0.17
N LEU A 77 10.07 -10.92 -0.68
CA LEU A 77 11.00 -11.98 -1.10
C LEU A 77 11.92 -11.57 -2.24
N LYS A 78 11.79 -10.33 -2.74
CA LYS A 78 12.54 -9.83 -3.90
C LYS A 78 13.56 -8.78 -3.49
N PRO A 79 14.74 -8.73 -4.13
CA PRO A 79 15.78 -7.76 -3.80
C PRO A 79 15.36 -6.32 -4.11
N GLU A 80 14.45 -6.10 -5.07
CA GLU A 80 13.91 -4.78 -5.39
C GLU A 80 12.88 -4.25 -4.37
N ALA A 81 12.58 -5.00 -3.30
CA ALA A 81 11.59 -4.59 -2.31
C ALA A 81 12.04 -3.34 -1.55
N ASN A 82 11.30 -2.25 -1.74
CA ASN A 82 11.45 -1.03 -0.96
C ASN A 82 10.07 -0.59 -0.47
N ILE A 83 9.80 -0.82 0.82
CA ILE A 83 8.47 -0.64 1.41
C ILE A 83 8.60 0.29 2.63
N ILE A 84 7.90 1.42 2.60
CA ILE A 84 7.69 2.28 3.75
C ILE A 84 6.41 1.83 4.45
N LYS A 85 6.58 1.17 5.61
CA LYS A 85 5.49 0.63 6.42
C LYS A 85 5.11 1.57 7.55
N LEU A 86 3.89 2.09 7.52
CA LEU A 86 3.34 2.93 8.59
C LEU A 86 2.61 2.07 9.63
N PRO A 87 2.39 2.54 10.87
CA PRO A 87 1.57 1.82 11.84
C PRO A 87 0.15 1.53 11.28
N ASN A 88 -0.37 0.33 11.55
CA ASN A 88 -1.70 -0.13 11.13
C ASN A 88 -2.39 -0.84 12.29
N ILE A 89 -3.70 -1.02 12.19
CA ILE A 89 -4.50 -1.72 13.20
C ILE A 89 -4.25 -3.24 13.13
N SER A 90 -3.95 -3.84 14.28
CA SER A 90 -4.19 -5.26 14.57
C SER A 90 -5.57 -5.38 15.20
N ALA A 91 -6.59 -5.65 14.36
CA ALA A 91 -7.99 -5.46 14.74
C ALA A 91 -8.42 -6.44 15.86
N SER A 92 -9.00 -5.88 16.93
CA SER A 92 -9.81 -6.64 17.87
C SER A 92 -11.15 -7.02 17.24
N VAL A 93 -11.90 -7.93 17.89
CA VAL A 93 -13.25 -8.31 17.42
C VAL A 93 -14.19 -7.11 17.34
N SER A 94 -14.10 -6.14 18.26
CA SER A 94 -14.96 -4.96 18.22
C SER A 94 -14.59 -3.96 17.13
N GLN A 95 -13.38 -4.04 16.59
CA GLN A 95 -12.92 -3.21 15.47
C GLN A 95 -13.20 -3.87 14.11
N LEU A 96 -13.38 -5.19 14.09
CA LEU A 96 -13.74 -5.97 12.91
C LEU A 96 -15.26 -5.92 12.68
#